data_AF-A0A946NNY1-F1
#
_entry.id   AF-A0A946NNY1-F1
#
_cell.length_a   1.000
_cell.length_b   1.000
_cell.length_c   1.000
_cell.angle_alpha   90.00
_cell.angle_beta   90.00
_cell.angle_gamma   90.00
#
_symmetry.space_group_name_H-M   'P 1'
#
loop_
_entity.id
_entity.type
_entity.pdbx_description
1 polymer ?
#
loop_
_entity_poly.entity_id
_entity_poly.type
_entity_poly.pdbx_seq_one_letter_code
_entity_poly.pdbx_strand_id
1 'polypeptide(L)'
;MKKEEVENYLHEKIEKGETVSPILPEGIKNYLIDIDGTICDDVPNEEPERMVTAELYPDALETINNWYDKGHMICFFTARIESHREVTEKWLKDNGFKYHSLLMGKPRGGNYHWIDNHLVKATRYNGKFTDLIEKTVT
;
A
#
# COMPACT_ATOMS: atom_id res chain seq x y z
N MET A 1 -7.59 9.52 -7.44
CA MET A 1 -8.89 9.60 -6.76
C MET A 1 -8.74 9.82 -5.26
N LYS A 2 -9.74 10.44 -4.61
CA LYS A 2 -9.86 10.50 -3.13
C LYS A 2 -10.58 9.25 -2.62
N LYS A 3 -10.46 8.92 -1.32
CA LYS A 3 -11.08 7.72 -0.70
C LYS A 3 -12.59 7.59 -1.01
N GLU A 4 -13.33 8.68 -1.03
CA GLU A 4 -14.76 8.70 -1.35
C GLU A 4 -15.06 8.31 -2.81
N GLU A 5 -14.14 8.57 -3.73
CA GLU A 5 -14.26 8.18 -5.14
C GLU A 5 -13.96 6.69 -5.36
N VAL A 6 -13.27 6.04 -4.40
CA VAL A 6 -12.98 4.60 -4.40
C VAL A 6 -14.23 3.80 -4.10
N GLU A 7 -15.01 4.24 -3.10
CA GLU A 7 -16.28 3.59 -2.75
C GLU A 7 -17.25 3.59 -3.94
N ASN A 8 -17.23 4.66 -4.74
CA ASN A 8 -18.00 4.75 -5.99
C ASN A 8 -17.43 3.90 -7.14
N TYR A 9 -16.20 3.39 -6.99
CA TYR A 9 -15.49 2.56 -7.98
C TYR A 9 -15.63 1.06 -7.71
N LEU A 10 -16.24 0.70 -6.58
CA LEU A 10 -16.53 -0.68 -6.22
C LEU A 10 -17.76 -1.16 -6.99
N HIS A 11 -17.66 -2.35 -7.57
CA HIS A 11 -18.78 -2.98 -8.27
C HIS A 11 -19.59 -3.83 -7.28
N GLU A 12 -20.91 -3.63 -7.28
CA GLU A 12 -21.83 -4.52 -6.58
C GLU A 12 -21.69 -5.94 -7.11
N LYS A 13 -21.62 -6.91 -6.20
CA LYS A 13 -21.45 -8.32 -6.54
C LYS A 13 -22.60 -9.11 -5.94
N ILE A 14 -23.26 -9.91 -6.78
CA ILE A 14 -24.32 -10.84 -6.37
C ILE A 14 -23.82 -12.26 -6.57
N GLU A 15 -23.82 -13.05 -5.50
CA GLU A 15 -23.53 -14.49 -5.57
C GLU A 15 -24.73 -15.27 -5.06
N LYS A 16 -25.20 -16.25 -5.84
CA LYS A 16 -26.36 -17.11 -5.50
C LYS A 16 -27.64 -16.35 -5.13
N GLY A 17 -27.82 -15.14 -5.65
CA GLY A 17 -29.00 -14.30 -5.40
C GLY A 17 -28.89 -13.41 -4.16
N GLU A 18 -27.75 -13.42 -3.46
CA GLU A 18 -27.48 -12.54 -2.33
C GLU A 18 -26.40 -11.51 -2.70
N THR A 19 -26.55 -10.27 -2.22
CA THR A 19 -25.52 -9.24 -2.33
C THR A 19 -24.35 -9.60 -1.41
N VAL A 20 -23.15 -9.70 -1.97
CA VAL A 20 -21.90 -9.96 -1.23
C VAL A 20 -21.01 -8.73 -1.23
N SER A 21 -19.90 -8.79 -0.48
CA SER A 21 -18.91 -7.71 -0.43
C SER A 21 -18.48 -7.29 -1.84
N PRO A 22 -18.47 -5.97 -2.14
CA PRO A 22 -18.17 -5.49 -3.47
C PRO A 22 -16.69 -5.72 -3.82
N ILE A 23 -16.40 -5.71 -5.11
CA ILE A 23 -15.06 -5.99 -5.64
C ILE A 23 -14.55 -4.87 -6.53
N LEU A 24 -13.23 -4.79 -6.70
CA LEU A 24 -12.63 -3.91 -7.69
C LEU A 24 -12.90 -4.44 -9.12
N PRO A 25 -12.91 -3.54 -10.12
CA PRO A 25 -12.98 -3.94 -11.53
C PRO A 25 -11.86 -4.91 -11.93
N GLU A 26 -12.10 -5.68 -12.99
CA GLU A 26 -11.10 -6.62 -13.51
C GLU A 26 -9.78 -5.91 -13.85
N GLY A 27 -8.66 -6.52 -13.44
CA GLY A 27 -7.32 -5.97 -13.65
C GLY A 27 -6.91 -4.86 -12.68
N ILE A 28 -7.84 -4.31 -11.90
CA ILE A 28 -7.55 -3.31 -10.87
C ILE A 28 -7.17 -4.00 -9.56
N LYS A 29 -6.08 -3.56 -8.95
CA LYS A 29 -5.53 -4.13 -7.71
C LYS A 29 -5.66 -3.15 -6.56
N ASN A 30 -5.76 -3.70 -5.35
CA ASN A 30 -5.57 -2.96 -4.11
C ASN A 30 -4.19 -3.28 -3.53
N TYR A 31 -3.27 -2.33 -3.66
CA TYR A 31 -1.91 -2.44 -3.15
C TYR A 31 -1.86 -2.00 -1.69
N LEU A 32 -1.38 -2.90 -0.84
CA LEU A 32 -1.01 -2.61 0.54
C LEU A 32 0.51 -2.52 0.61
N ILE A 33 1.05 -1.31 0.72
CA ILE A 33 2.48 -1.04 0.55
C ILE A 33 3.06 -0.57 1.88
N ASP A 34 4.13 -1.22 2.34
CA ASP A 34 4.86 -0.79 3.53
C ASP A 34 5.64 0.51 3.26
N ILE A 35 6.04 1.22 4.31
CA ILE A 35 6.80 2.48 4.18
C ILE A 35 8.27 2.23 4.46
N ASP A 36 8.61 2.04 5.73
CA ASP A 36 9.99 1.95 6.22
C ASP A 36 10.69 0.70 5.67
N GLY A 37 11.88 0.89 5.07
CA GLY A 37 12.62 -0.17 4.40
C GLY A 37 12.00 -0.65 3.07
N THR A 38 10.92 -0.02 2.62
CA THR A 38 10.21 -0.38 1.39
C THR A 38 10.18 0.78 0.39
N ILE A 39 9.68 1.96 0.74
CA ILE A 39 9.68 3.14 -0.17
C ILE A 39 10.71 4.19 0.24
N CYS A 40 11.34 3.99 1.40
CA CYS A 40 12.41 4.80 1.93
C CYS A 40 13.31 3.96 2.85
N ASP A 41 14.31 4.60 3.44
CA ASP A 41 15.13 4.02 4.50
C ASP A 41 14.30 3.34 5.60
N ASP A 42 14.87 2.32 6.22
CA ASP A 42 14.27 1.65 7.38
C ASP A 42 14.42 2.52 8.63
N VAL A 43 13.30 3.08 9.08
CA VAL A 43 13.21 3.95 10.27
C VAL A 43 12.37 3.26 11.34
N PRO A 44 12.96 2.96 12.51
CA PRO A 44 12.20 2.39 13.62
C PRO A 44 11.27 3.43 14.25
N ASN A 45 10.16 2.96 14.84
CA ASN A 45 9.23 3.82 15.58
C ASN A 45 9.88 4.55 16.76
N GLU A 46 10.97 4.01 17.28
CA GLU A 46 11.74 4.55 18.39
C GLU A 46 12.57 5.79 17.99
N GLU A 47 12.71 6.09 16.70
CA GLU A 47 13.48 7.23 16.16
C GLU A 47 12.63 8.10 15.21
N PRO A 48 11.51 8.70 15.69
CA PRO A 48 10.56 9.42 14.84
C PRO A 48 11.15 10.66 14.14
N GLU A 49 12.21 11.25 14.69
CA GLU A 49 12.94 12.37 14.09
C GLU A 49 13.55 12.01 12.73
N ARG A 50 13.94 10.75 12.51
CA ARG A 50 14.49 10.27 11.23
C ARG A 50 13.43 10.12 10.15
N MET A 51 12.15 10.02 10.52
CA MET A 51 11.05 9.86 9.56
C MET A 51 10.90 11.05 8.62
N VAL A 52 11.33 12.25 9.04
CA VAL A 52 11.25 13.48 8.24
C VAL A 52 12.27 13.51 7.10
N THR A 53 13.44 12.91 7.34
CA THR A 53 14.61 13.00 6.45
C THR A 53 14.96 11.67 5.81
N ALA A 54 14.13 10.63 6.00
CA ALA A 54 14.33 9.31 5.41
C ALA A 54 14.50 9.44 3.89
N GLU A 55 15.55 8.83 3.33
CA GLU A 55 15.81 8.90 1.90
C GLU A 55 14.77 8.09 1.14
N LEU A 56 14.11 8.74 0.18
CA LEU A 56 13.16 8.14 -0.75
C LEU A 56 13.89 7.16 -1.69
N TYR A 57 13.24 6.04 -2.01
CA TYR A 57 13.63 5.20 -3.15
C TYR A 57 12.94 5.68 -4.45
N PRO A 58 13.69 6.24 -5.43
CA PRO A 58 13.07 6.90 -6.59
C PRO A 58 12.24 5.95 -7.48
N ASP A 59 12.66 4.69 -7.58
CA ASP A 59 11.96 3.65 -8.34
C ASP A 59 10.60 3.29 -7.71
N ALA A 60 10.50 3.34 -6.37
CA ALA A 60 9.24 3.18 -5.66
C ALA A 60 8.26 4.31 -6.00
N LEU A 61 8.73 5.57 -5.99
CA LEU A 61 7.91 6.73 -6.34
C LEU A 61 7.35 6.62 -7.76
N GLU A 62 8.21 6.35 -8.73
CA GLU A 62 7.80 6.22 -10.15
C GLU A 62 6.79 5.09 -10.33
N THR A 63 7.10 3.90 -9.79
CA THR A 63 6.27 2.70 -9.96
C THR A 63 4.89 2.86 -9.30
N ILE A 64 4.84 3.36 -8.07
CA ILE A 64 3.58 3.53 -7.32
C ILE A 64 2.72 4.60 -7.97
N ASN A 65 3.30 5.71 -8.41
CA ASN A 65 2.54 6.75 -9.11
C ASN A 65 2.01 6.26 -10.47
N ASN A 66 2.77 5.43 -11.20
CA ASN A 66 2.28 4.77 -12.41
C ASN A 66 1.11 3.80 -12.13
N TRP A 67 1.16 3.04 -11.03
CA TRP A 67 0.03 2.20 -10.62
C TRP A 67 -1.21 3.03 -10.27
N TYR A 68 -1.03 4.14 -9.56
CA TYR A 68 -2.10 5.10 -9.26
C TYR A 68 -2.73 5.63 -10.54
N ASP A 69 -1.91 6.08 -11.51
CA ASP A 69 -2.38 6.67 -12.76
C ASP A 69 -3.07 5.65 -13.67
N LYS A 70 -2.77 4.35 -13.50
CA LYS A 70 -3.49 3.22 -14.11
C LYS A 70 -4.82 2.85 -13.40
N GLY A 71 -5.20 3.60 -12.37
CA GLY A 71 -6.44 3.39 -11.62
C GLY A 71 -6.34 2.32 -10.53
N HIS A 72 -5.13 1.85 -10.17
CA HIS A 72 -4.98 0.95 -9.04
C HIS A 72 -5.17 1.68 -7.71
N MET A 73 -5.66 0.92 -6.73
CA MET A 73 -5.83 1.40 -5.38
C MET A 73 -4.51 1.29 -4.63
N ILE A 74 -4.07 2.41 -4.04
CA ILE A 74 -2.79 2.52 -3.33
C ILE A 74 -3.10 2.84 -1.87
N CYS A 75 -2.82 1.88 -0.99
CA CYS A 75 -2.90 2.03 0.45
C CYS A 75 -1.50 1.84 1.05
N PHE A 76 -0.99 2.87 1.73
CA PHE A 76 0.18 2.67 2.58
C PHE A 76 -0.26 1.98 3.88
N PHE A 77 0.43 0.90 4.25
CA PHE A 77 0.13 0.07 5.41
C PHE A 77 1.41 -0.12 6.24
N THR A 78 1.55 0.71 7.27
CA THR A 78 2.79 0.90 8.03
C THR A 78 2.64 0.51 9.49
N ALA A 79 3.74 0.05 10.09
CA ALA A 79 3.82 -0.21 11.53
C ALA A 79 4.04 1.05 12.37
N ARG A 80 4.22 2.22 11.74
CA ARG A 80 4.15 3.51 12.42
C ARG A 80 2.82 3.62 13.16
N ILE A 81 2.85 4.21 14.34
CA ILE A 81 1.67 4.40 15.19
C ILE A 81 0.96 5.72 14.86
N GLU A 82 -0.29 5.87 15.30
CA GLU A 82 -1.13 7.05 14.98
C GLU A 82 -0.49 8.38 15.36
N SER A 83 0.32 8.44 16.43
CA SER A 83 1.06 9.66 16.79
C SER A 83 2.08 10.11 15.74
N HIS A 84 2.47 9.24 14.81
CA HIS A 84 3.37 9.53 13.69
C HIS A 84 2.61 9.82 12.37
N ARG A 85 1.28 9.90 12.39
CA ARG A 85 0.48 10.11 11.17
C ARG A 85 0.85 11.42 10.48
N GLU A 86 0.88 12.53 11.22
CA GLU A 86 1.12 13.85 10.63
C GLU A 86 2.47 13.94 9.92
N VAL A 87 3.54 13.46 10.57
CA VAL A 87 4.88 13.43 9.95
C VAL A 87 4.92 12.51 8.73
N THR A 88 4.20 11.39 8.76
CA THR A 88 4.15 10.43 7.66
C THR A 88 3.39 11.01 6.46
N GLU A 89 2.21 11.59 6.67
CA GLU A 89 1.41 12.23 5.62
C GLU A 89 2.15 13.41 5.00
N LYS A 90 2.83 14.21 5.82
CA LYS A 90 3.68 15.30 5.33
C LYS A 90 4.82 14.77 4.46
N TRP A 91 5.56 13.75 4.92
CA TRP A 91 6.65 13.16 4.15
C TRP A 91 6.18 12.57 2.82
N LEU A 92 5.06 11.84 2.81
CA LEU A 92 4.47 11.28 1.59
C LEU A 92 4.08 12.37 0.58
N LYS A 93 3.46 13.44 1.08
CA LYS A 93 3.05 14.60 0.28
C LYS A 93 4.26 15.34 -0.30
N ASP A 94 5.25 15.63 0.52
CA ASP A 94 6.44 16.38 0.12
C ASP A 94 7.28 15.63 -0.92
N ASN A 95 7.30 14.30 -0.84
CA ASN A 95 7.96 13.42 -1.83
C ASN A 95 7.10 13.09 -3.05
N GLY A 96 5.84 13.56 -3.09
CA GLY A 96 4.98 13.44 -4.28
C GLY A 96 4.32 12.07 -4.48
N PHE A 97 4.17 11.26 -3.44
CA PHE A 97 3.42 10.01 -3.54
C PHE A 97 1.93 10.25 -3.74
N LYS A 98 1.35 9.62 -4.76
CA LYS A 98 -0.10 9.55 -4.98
C LYS A 98 -0.64 8.30 -4.29
N TYR A 99 -1.57 8.48 -3.37
CA TYR A 99 -2.20 7.38 -2.64
C TYR A 99 -3.65 7.69 -2.27
N HIS A 100 -4.38 6.64 -1.85
CA HIS A 100 -5.80 6.72 -1.55
C HIS A 100 -6.07 6.56 -0.04
N SER A 101 -5.25 5.77 0.66
CA SER A 101 -5.41 5.53 2.09
C SER A 101 -4.08 5.28 2.81
N LEU A 102 -4.04 5.59 4.10
CA LEU A 102 -2.92 5.32 5.01
C LEU A 102 -3.47 4.62 6.27
N LEU A 103 -3.09 3.35 6.42
CA LEU A 103 -3.38 2.52 7.58
C LEU A 103 -2.14 2.44 8.48
N MET A 104 -2.29 2.96 9.70
CA MET A 104 -1.25 2.96 10.73
C MET A 104 -1.42 1.75 11.64
N GLY A 105 -0.41 1.44 12.44
CA GLY A 105 -0.48 0.42 13.48
C GLY A 105 -0.47 -1.02 12.96
N LYS A 106 0.10 -1.27 11.78
CA LYS A 106 0.40 -2.63 11.30
C LYS A 106 1.21 -3.39 12.37
N PRO A 107 0.91 -4.67 12.64
CA PRO A 107 1.69 -5.47 13.59
C PRO A 107 3.18 -5.47 13.25
N ARG A 108 4.05 -5.36 14.27
CA ARG A 108 5.51 -5.35 14.12
C ARG A 108 6.09 -6.78 14.16
N GLY A 109 7.29 -6.95 13.58
CA GLY A 109 8.10 -8.16 13.74
C GLY A 109 8.39 -8.93 12.45
N GLY A 110 7.76 -8.58 11.32
CA GLY A 110 7.83 -9.40 10.11
C GLY A 110 7.19 -10.78 10.33
N ASN A 111 7.15 -11.64 9.30
CA ASN A 111 6.46 -12.94 9.33
C ASN A 111 4.91 -12.85 9.37
N TYR A 112 4.35 -12.16 8.37
CA TYR A 112 2.90 -12.06 8.19
C TYR A 112 2.35 -13.31 7.47
N HIS A 113 1.23 -13.83 7.97
CA HIS A 113 0.40 -14.79 7.25
C HIS A 113 -0.98 -14.15 7.05
N TRP A 114 -1.33 -13.85 5.80
CA TRP A 114 -2.62 -13.26 5.47
C TRP A 114 -3.65 -14.36 5.17
N ILE A 115 -4.80 -14.31 5.84
CA ILE A 115 -5.92 -15.22 5.61
C ILE A 115 -7.12 -14.35 5.23
N ASP A 116 -7.67 -14.58 4.04
CA ASP A 116 -8.80 -13.82 3.50
C ASP A 116 -9.70 -14.74 2.68
N ASN A 117 -11.00 -14.44 2.60
CA ASN A 117 -11.92 -15.14 1.72
C ASN A 117 -11.83 -14.64 0.26
N HIS A 118 -11.16 -13.51 0.02
CA HIS A 118 -10.79 -13.02 -1.31
C HIS A 118 -9.35 -13.43 -1.69
N LEU A 119 -9.03 -13.36 -2.99
CA LEU A 119 -7.68 -13.66 -3.47
C LEU A 119 -6.67 -12.63 -2.94
N VAL A 120 -5.67 -13.10 -2.20
CA VAL A 120 -4.53 -12.28 -1.77
C VAL A 120 -3.28 -12.71 -2.50
N LYS A 121 -2.61 -11.74 -3.13
CA LYS A 121 -1.28 -11.93 -3.72
C LYS A 121 -0.25 -11.28 -2.81
N ALA A 122 0.79 -12.02 -2.44
CA ALA A 122 1.91 -11.49 -1.69
C ALA A 122 3.11 -11.26 -2.62
N THR A 123 3.82 -10.16 -2.41
CA THR A 123 5.09 -9.86 -3.10
C THR A 123 6.11 -9.47 -2.04
N ARG A 124 7.30 -10.07 -2.11
CA ARG A 124 8.42 -9.72 -1.24
C ARG A 124 9.31 -8.71 -1.95
N TYR A 125 9.47 -7.54 -1.36
CA TYR A 125 10.44 -6.55 -1.81
C TYR A 125 11.86 -7.03 -1.50
N ASN A 126 12.76 -6.96 -2.50
CA ASN A 126 14.17 -7.34 -2.38
C ASN A 126 15.11 -6.20 -2.82
N GLY A 127 14.65 -4.93 -2.77
CA GLY A 127 15.49 -3.76 -3.03
C GLY A 127 15.33 -3.08 -4.39
N LYS A 128 14.37 -3.49 -5.22
CA LYS A 128 14.01 -2.80 -6.47
C LYS A 128 12.50 -2.86 -6.73
N PHE A 129 11.92 -1.72 -7.10
CA PHE A 129 10.58 -1.63 -7.67
C PHE A 129 10.68 -1.81 -9.18
N THR A 130 10.07 -2.89 -9.68
CA THR A 130 9.96 -3.19 -11.11
C THR A 130 8.54 -3.65 -11.40
N ASP A 131 8.24 -3.85 -12.69
CA ASP A 131 7.01 -4.54 -13.07
C ASP A 131 6.93 -5.91 -12.38
N LEU A 132 5.72 -6.24 -11.92
CA LEU A 132 5.45 -7.51 -11.25
C LEU A 132 5.57 -8.65 -12.26
N ILE A 133 6.37 -9.66 -11.91
CA ILE A 133 6.51 -10.90 -12.66
C ILE A 133 5.88 -12.05 -11.86
N GLU A 134 5.13 -12.93 -12.54
CA GLU A 134 4.66 -14.15 -11.90
C GLU A 134 5.82 -15.14 -11.79
N LYS A 135 6.02 -15.68 -10.59
CA LYS A 135 7.07 -16.66 -10.31
C LYS A 135 6.50 -17.83 -9.51
N THR A 136 6.63 -19.04 -10.05
CA THR A 136 6.40 -20.27 -9.29
C THR A 136 7.62 -20.52 -8.41
N VAL A 137 7.42 -20.58 -7.10
CA VAL A 137 8.46 -21.00 -6.16
C VAL A 137 8.31 -22.51 -5.98
N THR A 138 9.35 -23.25 -6.36
CA THR A 138 9.49 -24.71 -6.16
C THR A 138 9.97 -25.03 -4.76
#